data_AF-A0AAV9NQ70-F1
#
_entry.id   AF-A0AAV9NQ70-F1
#
_cell.length_a   1.000
_cell.length_b   1.000
_cell.length_c   1.000
_cell.angle_alpha   90.00
_cell.angle_beta   90.00
_cell.angle_gamma   90.00
#
_symmetry.space_group_name_H-M   'P 1'
#
loop_
_entity.id
_entity.type
_entity.pdbx_description
1 polymer ?
#
loop_
_entity_poly.entity_id
_entity_poly.type
_entity_poly.pdbx_seq_one_letter_code
_entity_poly.pdbx_strand_id
1 'polypeptide(L)'
;MKYSYGYALSAIVAAVNAQAAPDFPVEVDTRFSVIWANSSTRFAAGDLLPRDNILEAPSVFTSDNSTSSTGKYLVFLIDQDVLPEGQTEKVEFLHWFQPDLAESDELLAGLLAVQNSSDSINATTSALPSAPYLAPTPPEGSGPHRYTFLLYAQPDDFSVPASYASFFVDVPDLSNRLPFNIKQFAEDSDLGEPLAANWFRVLNGSAEETSAALTSTVGPSSTASGSANTATATTTSASSGSQTGTATSSSSSATATGSGNGAGLLDARDSLRELGVGLAVGLAGMGLWL
;
A
#
# COMPACT_ATOMS: atom_id res chain seq x y z
N MET A 1 38.25 -32.88 -40.15
CA MET A 1 37.19 -32.60 -39.15
C MET A 1 37.60 -31.34 -38.41
N LYS A 2 36.87 -30.22 -38.56
CA LYS A 2 37.15 -28.95 -37.87
C LYS A 2 35.95 -28.67 -36.97
N TYR A 3 36.14 -28.78 -35.65
CA TYR A 3 35.11 -28.42 -34.68
C TYR A 3 35.18 -26.92 -34.44
N SER A 4 34.11 -26.21 -34.81
CA SER A 4 33.94 -24.80 -34.46
C SER A 4 33.23 -24.75 -33.11
N TYR A 5 33.90 -24.20 -32.10
CA TYR A 5 33.31 -23.94 -30.79
C TYR A 5 32.58 -22.60 -30.85
N GLY A 6 31.24 -22.65 -30.87
CA GLY A 6 30.40 -21.47 -30.66
C GLY A 6 30.32 -21.17 -29.17
N TYR A 7 30.85 -20.02 -28.75
CA TYR A 7 30.60 -19.49 -27.41
C TYR A 7 29.20 -18.87 -27.39
N ALA A 8 28.27 -19.51 -26.69
CA ALA A 8 26.99 -18.90 -26.35
C ALA A 8 27.22 -17.94 -25.17
N LEU A 9 27.13 -16.64 -25.41
CA LEU A 9 26.98 -15.64 -24.34
C LEU A 9 25.52 -15.69 -23.85
N SER A 10 25.29 -16.28 -22.69
CA SER A 10 24.05 -16.06 -21.94
C SER A 10 24.14 -14.69 -21.26
N ALA A 11 23.33 -13.72 -21.72
CA ALA A 11 23.12 -12.48 -21.01
C ALA A 11 22.30 -12.77 -19.74
N ILE A 12 22.93 -12.68 -18.57
CA ILE A 12 22.22 -12.64 -17.29
C ILE A 12 21.68 -11.23 -17.15
N VAL A 13 20.37 -11.04 -17.36
CA VAL A 13 19.69 -9.82 -16.95
C VAL A 13 19.55 -9.89 -15.44
N ALA A 14 20.39 -9.18 -14.70
CA ALA A 14 20.15 -8.94 -13.29
C ALA A 14 18.91 -8.04 -13.20
N ALA A 15 17.81 -8.54 -12.64
CA ALA A 15 16.67 -7.72 -12.28
C ALA A 15 17.12 -6.82 -11.12
N VAL A 16 17.48 -5.57 -11.42
CA VAL A 16 17.57 -4.52 -10.42
C VAL A 16 16.13 -4.22 -10.03
N ASN A 17 15.72 -4.63 -8.83
CA ASN A 17 14.41 -4.23 -8.31
C ASN A 17 14.54 -2.77 -7.88
N ALA A 18 13.98 -1.84 -8.66
CA ALA A 18 13.85 -0.45 -8.26
C ALA A 18 13.17 -0.39 -6.88
N GLN A 19 13.75 0.40 -5.97
CA GLN A 19 13.24 0.52 -4.60
C GLN A 19 12.25 1.68 -4.46
N ALA A 20 12.13 2.52 -5.49
CA ALA A 20 10.99 3.40 -5.71
C ALA A 20 9.91 2.68 -6.54
N ALA A 21 8.66 3.12 -6.39
CA ALA A 21 7.57 2.61 -7.21
C ALA A 21 7.73 3.02 -8.69
N PRO A 22 7.19 2.25 -9.66
CA PRO A 22 7.24 2.63 -11.06
C PRO A 22 6.67 4.03 -11.29
N ASP A 23 7.28 4.80 -12.19
CA ASP A 23 6.90 6.18 -12.54
C ASP A 23 6.93 7.19 -11.38
N PHE A 24 7.48 6.82 -10.22
CA PHE A 24 7.65 7.72 -9.10
C PHE A 24 8.75 8.75 -9.42
N PRO A 25 8.61 10.04 -9.03
CA PRO A 25 9.50 11.10 -9.52
C PRO A 25 10.93 11.05 -8.96
N VAL A 26 11.22 10.11 -8.05
CA VAL A 26 12.51 9.95 -7.38
C VAL A 26 12.95 8.49 -7.47
N GLU A 27 14.09 8.24 -8.11
CA GLU A 27 14.62 6.89 -8.33
C GLU A 27 15.65 6.53 -7.25
N VAL A 28 15.54 5.33 -6.68
CA VAL A 28 16.46 4.83 -5.64
C VAL A 28 16.66 3.32 -5.79
N ASP A 29 17.92 2.89 -5.76
CA ASP A 29 18.30 1.47 -5.85
C ASP A 29 18.64 0.84 -4.50
N THR A 30 18.87 1.67 -3.47
CA THR A 30 19.13 1.22 -2.10
C THR A 30 17.83 0.93 -1.38
N ARG A 31 17.71 -0.27 -0.82
CA ARG A 31 16.53 -0.70 -0.07
C ARG A 31 16.45 -0.04 1.30
N PHE A 32 15.31 0.54 1.60
CA PHE A 32 14.95 1.06 2.92
C PHE A 32 14.23 -0.02 3.72
N SER A 33 14.76 -0.32 4.91
CA SER A 33 14.22 -1.35 5.79
C SER A 33 13.14 -0.74 6.70
N VAL A 34 11.92 -1.27 6.57
CA VAL A 34 10.72 -0.81 7.25
C VAL A 34 9.97 -2.02 7.80
N ILE A 35 9.58 -1.97 9.06
CA ILE A 35 8.95 -3.09 9.77
C ILE A 35 7.77 -2.58 10.59
N TRP A 36 6.59 -3.16 10.38
CA TRP A 36 5.49 -3.00 11.32
C TRP A 36 5.61 -4.06 12.42
N ALA A 37 6.21 -3.68 13.55
CA ALA A 37 6.52 -4.61 14.64
C ALA A 37 5.29 -5.35 15.18
N ASN A 38 4.17 -4.65 15.34
CA ASN A 38 2.92 -5.21 15.88
C ASN A 38 2.38 -6.38 15.05
N SER A 39 2.53 -6.33 13.72
CA SER A 39 2.08 -7.38 12.80
C SER A 39 3.24 -8.26 12.30
N SER A 40 4.48 -7.97 12.73
CA SER A 40 5.71 -8.55 12.18
C SER A 40 5.81 -8.43 10.64
N THR A 41 5.13 -7.44 10.05
CA THR A 41 5.08 -7.29 8.59
C THR A 41 6.37 -6.69 8.07
N ARG A 42 6.95 -7.40 7.09
CA ARG A 42 8.10 -7.00 6.28
C ARG A 42 7.69 -7.16 4.82
N PHE A 43 8.28 -6.36 3.94
CA PHE A 43 7.90 -6.37 2.53
C PHE A 43 9.08 -6.12 1.61
N ALA A 44 9.06 -6.75 0.45
CA ALA A 44 9.88 -6.41 -0.70
C ALA A 44 9.20 -5.32 -1.54
N ALA A 45 10.01 -4.62 -2.34
CA ALA A 45 9.53 -3.59 -3.24
C ALA A 45 8.40 -4.11 -4.14
N GLY A 46 7.23 -3.48 -4.06
CA GLY A 46 6.04 -3.80 -4.84
C GLY A 46 5.08 -4.83 -4.25
N ASP A 47 5.37 -5.38 -3.07
CA ASP A 47 4.47 -6.28 -2.37
C ASP A 47 3.10 -5.63 -2.12
N LEU A 48 2.04 -6.42 -2.21
CA LEU A 48 0.71 -6.02 -1.77
C LEU A 48 0.56 -6.36 -0.30
N LEU A 49 0.30 -5.36 0.55
CA LEU A 49 0.17 -5.55 2.00
C LEU A 49 -1.30 -5.51 2.45
N PRO A 50 -1.70 -6.41 3.37
CA PRO A 50 -3.00 -6.30 4.04
C PRO A 50 -3.06 -5.02 4.88
N ARG A 51 -4.12 -4.22 4.69
CA ARG A 51 -4.29 -2.94 5.40
C ARG A 51 -4.23 -3.07 6.92
N ASP A 52 -4.84 -4.11 7.47
CA ASP A 52 -4.91 -4.32 8.93
C ASP A 52 -3.54 -4.53 9.58
N ASN A 53 -2.53 -4.90 8.79
CA ASN A 53 -1.17 -5.09 9.29
C ASN A 53 -0.38 -3.79 9.45
N ILE A 54 -0.88 -2.68 8.89
CA ILE A 54 -0.12 -1.43 8.68
C ILE A 54 -0.87 -0.19 9.19
N LEU A 55 -1.78 -0.36 10.15
CA LEU A 55 -2.59 0.73 10.69
C LEU A 55 -1.77 1.73 11.55
N GLU A 56 -0.70 1.25 12.18
CA GLU A 56 0.20 2.06 13.00
C GLU A 56 1.47 2.43 12.22
N ALA A 57 2.17 3.48 12.63
CA ALA A 57 3.45 3.85 12.03
C ALA A 57 4.48 2.70 12.18
N PRO A 58 5.27 2.38 11.13
CA PRO A 58 6.29 1.34 11.22
C PRO A 58 7.55 1.82 11.95
N SER A 59 8.36 0.88 12.40
CA SER A 59 9.76 1.12 12.74
C SER A 59 10.59 1.16 11.46
N VAL A 60 11.50 2.13 11.38
CA VAL A 60 12.36 2.38 10.22
C VAL A 60 13.82 2.21 10.60
N PHE A 61 14.65 1.76 9.66
CA PHE A 61 16.04 1.41 9.92
C PHE A 61 16.97 2.03 8.87
N THR A 62 18.15 2.46 9.29
CA THR A 62 19.25 2.76 8.35
C THR A 62 19.65 1.49 7.61
N SER A 63 20.17 1.64 6.38
CA SER A 63 20.62 0.50 5.58
C SER A 63 21.77 -0.24 6.26
N ASP A 64 21.84 -1.56 6.09
CA ASP A 64 22.80 -2.50 6.74
C ASP A 64 24.30 -2.21 6.51
N ASN A 65 24.69 -1.13 5.82
CA ASN A 65 26.07 -0.79 5.48
C ASN A 65 26.43 0.70 5.71
N SER A 66 25.62 1.48 6.42
CA SER A 66 26.01 2.86 6.75
C SER A 66 26.98 2.84 7.93
N THR A 67 28.29 2.74 7.64
CA THR A 67 29.32 3.02 8.64
C THR A 67 29.19 4.48 9.06
N SER A 68 28.66 4.70 10.26
CA SER A 68 28.74 5.94 11.06
C SER A 68 28.70 7.23 10.26
N SER A 69 27.49 7.74 10.05
CA SER A 69 27.28 9.18 10.15
C SER A 69 26.32 9.37 11.31
N THR A 70 26.77 10.06 12.36
CA THR A 70 25.98 10.51 13.52
C THR A 70 24.97 11.59 13.13
N GLY A 71 24.37 11.45 11.95
CA GLY A 71 23.48 12.41 11.33
C GLY A 71 22.03 12.13 11.65
N LYS A 72 21.22 13.15 11.42
CA LYS A 72 19.76 13.04 11.45
C LYS A 72 19.23 12.61 10.09
N TYR A 73 18.02 12.08 10.08
CA TYR A 73 17.34 11.58 8.91
C TYR A 73 15.92 12.12 8.82
N LEU A 74 15.43 12.21 7.59
CA LEU A 74 14.05 12.52 7.26
C LEU A 74 13.40 11.29 6.65
N VAL A 75 12.18 10.96 7.07
CA VAL A 75 11.37 9.93 6.42
C VAL A 75 10.12 10.52 5.80
N PHE A 76 9.82 10.06 4.59
CA PHE A 76 8.56 10.33 3.90
C PHE A 76 7.83 9.03 3.58
N LEU A 77 6.50 9.08 3.57
CA LEU A 77 5.64 8.09 2.91
C LEU A 77 4.70 8.84 1.97
N ILE A 78 4.75 8.51 0.67
CA ILE A 78 4.00 9.19 -0.38
C ILE A 78 3.10 8.21 -1.11
N ASP A 79 1.81 8.54 -1.26
CA ASP A 79 0.88 7.86 -2.18
C ASP A 79 0.86 8.64 -3.50
N GLN A 80 1.34 8.03 -4.59
CA GLN A 80 1.39 8.67 -5.91
C GLN A 80 0.15 8.42 -6.77
N ASP A 81 -0.85 7.71 -6.24
CA ASP A 81 -2.00 7.22 -7.00
C ASP A 81 -3.32 7.91 -6.64
N VAL A 82 -3.28 9.00 -5.88
CA VAL A 82 -4.48 9.76 -5.50
C VAL A 82 -5.03 10.50 -6.71
N LEU A 83 -6.31 10.26 -7.04
CA LEU A 83 -7.05 10.99 -8.07
C LEU A 83 -8.03 11.95 -7.38
N PRO A 84 -7.74 13.27 -7.30
CA PRO A 84 -8.63 14.21 -6.65
C PRO A 84 -9.98 14.33 -7.38
N GLU A 85 -11.04 14.68 -6.65
CA GLU A 85 -12.37 14.81 -7.21
C GLU A 85 -12.40 15.82 -8.38
N GLY A 86 -13.01 15.42 -9.50
CA GLY A 86 -13.12 16.26 -10.69
C GLY A 86 -11.82 16.38 -11.51
N GLN A 87 -10.74 15.71 -11.12
CA GLN A 87 -9.48 15.68 -11.87
C GLN A 87 -9.34 14.39 -12.69
N THR A 88 -8.44 14.43 -13.68
CA THR A 88 -8.16 13.29 -14.57
C THR A 88 -6.75 12.73 -14.39
N GLU A 89 -5.93 13.41 -13.58
CA GLU A 89 -4.53 13.06 -13.32
C GLU A 89 -4.34 12.74 -11.85
N LYS A 90 -3.49 11.74 -11.59
CA LYS A 90 -3.07 11.36 -10.26
C LYS A 90 -2.09 12.39 -9.70
N VAL A 91 -2.11 12.58 -8.39
CA VAL A 91 -1.21 13.46 -7.64
C VAL A 91 -0.60 12.71 -6.46
N GLU A 92 0.48 13.25 -5.92
CA GLU A 92 1.09 12.76 -4.71
C GLU A 92 0.35 13.27 -3.46
N PHE A 93 0.15 12.37 -2.49
CA PHE A 93 -0.41 12.66 -1.17
C PHE A 93 0.59 12.27 -0.08
N LEU A 94 0.85 13.18 0.85
CA LEU A 94 1.77 12.96 1.97
C LEU A 94 1.14 12.11 3.08
N HIS A 95 1.51 10.84 3.19
CA HIS A 95 1.04 9.97 4.28
C HIS A 95 1.84 10.14 5.57
N TRP A 96 3.13 10.44 5.48
CA TRP A 96 3.99 10.62 6.65
C TRP A 96 5.16 11.53 6.30
N PHE A 97 5.49 12.46 7.20
CA PHE A 97 6.76 13.18 7.23
C PHE A 97 7.26 13.21 8.66
N GLN A 98 8.44 12.64 8.91
CA GLN A 98 9.10 12.65 10.21
C GLN A 98 10.53 13.16 10.08
N PRO A 99 10.81 14.38 10.55
CA PRO A 99 12.17 14.86 10.71
C PRO A 99 12.79 14.39 12.04
N ASP A 100 14.06 14.75 12.24
CA ASP A 100 14.82 14.56 13.48
C ASP A 100 14.94 13.10 13.94
N LEU A 101 14.94 12.16 13.00
CA LEU A 101 15.26 10.77 13.29
C LEU A 101 16.78 10.61 13.41
N ALA A 102 17.26 9.92 14.43
CA ALA A 102 18.64 9.46 14.47
C ALA A 102 18.67 7.98 14.89
N GLU A 103 19.82 7.34 14.69
CA GLU A 103 20.00 5.99 15.21
C GLU A 103 19.77 6.00 16.73
N SER A 104 18.96 5.06 17.19
CA SER A 104 18.65 4.88 18.60
C SER A 104 19.83 4.21 19.30
N ASP A 105 20.05 4.57 20.57
CA ASP A 105 21.04 3.91 21.42
C ASP A 105 20.60 2.50 21.88
N GLU A 106 19.43 2.04 21.41
CA GLU A 106 18.91 0.72 21.68
C GLU A 106 19.78 -0.37 21.03
N LEU A 107 19.75 -1.59 21.58
CA LEU A 107 20.54 -2.74 21.11
C LEU A 107 20.25 -3.19 19.67
N LEU A 108 19.30 -2.55 18.98
CA LEU A 108 18.92 -2.87 17.62
C LEU A 108 19.60 -1.94 16.62
N ALA A 109 20.70 -2.43 16.06
CA ALA A 109 21.51 -1.68 15.09
C ALA A 109 20.65 -1.09 13.96
N GLY A 110 20.88 0.20 13.68
CA GLY A 110 20.23 0.95 12.62
C GLY A 110 18.79 1.37 12.91
N LEU A 111 18.16 0.99 14.03
CA LEU A 111 16.82 1.45 14.37
C LEU A 111 16.82 2.98 14.52
N LEU A 112 15.98 3.65 13.75
CA LEU A 112 15.80 5.10 13.81
C LEU A 112 14.67 5.49 14.78
N ALA A 113 14.93 6.50 15.61
CA ALA A 113 13.96 7.07 16.54
C ALA A 113 14.10 8.60 16.60
N VAL A 114 13.01 9.27 16.97
CA VAL A 114 13.05 10.71 17.27
C VAL A 114 13.84 10.90 18.55
N GLN A 115 14.96 11.61 18.47
CA GLN A 115 15.74 11.91 19.66
C GLN A 115 15.17 13.14 20.37
N ASN A 116 14.51 12.90 21.50
CA ASN A 116 14.16 13.97 22.42
C ASN A 116 15.46 14.48 23.05
N SER A 117 15.86 15.72 22.76
CA SER A 117 17.02 16.37 23.37
C SER A 117 16.74 16.73 24.83
N SER A 118 16.44 15.74 25.68
CA SER A 118 16.28 15.93 27.12
C SER A 118 17.60 16.25 27.84
N ASP A 119 18.75 16.03 27.19
CA ASP A 119 20.08 16.29 27.75
C ASP A 119 20.64 17.69 27.45
N SER A 120 19.95 18.48 26.63
CA SER A 120 20.31 19.88 26.40
C SER A 120 19.44 20.79 27.26
N ILE A 121 19.98 21.22 28.40
CA ILE A 121 19.40 22.19 29.35
C ILE A 121 19.14 23.59 28.71
N ASN A 122 19.44 23.73 27.40
CA ASN A 122 19.21 24.91 26.56
C ASN A 122 18.50 24.58 25.22
N ALA A 123 17.72 23.50 25.10
CA ALA A 123 16.94 23.25 23.87
C ALA A 123 15.78 24.26 23.73
N THR A 124 16.09 25.42 23.15
CA THR A 124 15.11 26.38 22.62
C THR A 124 14.70 26.08 21.17
N THR A 125 15.10 24.93 20.63
CA THR A 125 14.77 24.54 19.26
C THR A 125 13.32 24.09 19.23
N SER A 126 12.43 24.94 18.71
CA SER A 126 11.07 24.53 18.32
C SER A 126 11.19 23.27 17.48
N ALA A 127 10.47 22.20 17.84
CA ALA A 127 10.44 20.97 17.06
C ALA A 127 10.10 21.31 15.60
N LEU A 128 10.79 20.68 14.65
CA LEU A 128 10.48 20.83 13.24
C LEU A 128 9.03 20.36 12.97
N PRO A 129 8.30 21.03 12.07
CA PRO A 129 6.98 20.54 11.65
C PRO A 129 7.06 19.09 11.17
N SER A 130 6.05 18.30 11.48
CA SER A 130 5.93 16.91 11.02
C SER A 130 4.51 16.65 10.52
N ALA A 131 4.34 15.65 9.65
CA ALA A 131 3.02 15.15 9.29
C ALA A 131 2.89 13.74 9.87
N PRO A 132 2.06 13.52 10.92
CA PRO A 132 1.90 12.21 11.53
C PRO A 132 1.49 11.14 10.51
N TYR A 133 1.90 9.90 10.77
CA TYR A 133 1.58 8.75 9.92
C TYR A 133 0.06 8.63 9.75
N LEU A 134 -0.37 8.63 8.49
CA LEU A 134 -1.73 8.30 8.09
C LEU A 134 -1.70 6.89 7.48
N ALA A 135 -2.49 5.97 8.03
CA ALA A 135 -2.58 4.62 7.48
C ALA A 135 -3.09 4.66 6.03
N PRO A 136 -2.47 3.88 5.11
CA PRO A 136 -2.98 3.69 3.75
C PRO A 136 -4.47 3.34 3.74
N THR A 137 -5.24 4.18 3.07
CA THR A 137 -6.70 4.03 2.96
C THR A 137 -7.14 4.46 1.56
N PRO A 138 -6.69 3.76 0.52
CA PRO A 138 -7.06 4.12 -0.85
C PRO A 138 -8.59 4.08 -1.01
N PRO A 139 -9.18 4.92 -1.88
CA PRO A 139 -10.61 4.88 -2.15
C PRO A 139 -11.06 3.49 -2.63
N GLU A 140 -12.28 3.10 -2.25
CA GLU A 140 -12.84 1.84 -2.76
C GLU A 140 -12.99 1.90 -4.28
N GLY A 141 -12.61 0.83 -4.97
CA GLY A 141 -12.72 0.72 -6.42
C GLY A 141 -11.66 1.49 -7.24
N SER A 142 -10.72 2.21 -6.60
CA SER A 142 -9.60 2.85 -7.32
C SER A 142 -8.47 1.88 -7.69
N GLY A 143 -8.58 0.62 -7.26
CA GLY A 143 -7.52 -0.37 -7.37
C GLY A 143 -6.40 -0.18 -6.34
N PRO A 144 -5.30 -0.94 -6.44
CA PRO A 144 -4.20 -0.80 -5.49
C PRO A 144 -3.44 0.51 -5.70
N HIS A 145 -3.28 1.29 -4.64
CA HIS A 145 -2.40 2.47 -4.63
C HIS A 145 -0.98 2.07 -4.26
N ARG A 146 0.01 2.80 -4.80
CA ARG A 146 1.44 2.61 -4.56
C ARG A 146 1.94 3.63 -3.53
N TYR A 147 2.53 3.12 -2.46
CA TYR A 147 3.06 3.90 -1.36
C TYR A 147 4.59 3.76 -1.34
N THR A 148 5.31 4.87 -1.51
CA THR A 148 6.77 4.89 -1.53
C THR A 148 7.29 5.52 -0.25
N PHE A 149 8.10 4.76 0.50
CA PHE A 149 8.94 5.32 1.55
C PHE A 149 10.22 5.89 0.96
N LEU A 150 10.67 7.02 1.50
CA LEU A 150 11.97 7.62 1.22
C LEU A 150 12.68 7.94 2.52
N LEU A 151 13.99 7.72 2.52
CA LEU A 151 14.90 8.14 3.58
C LEU A 151 15.89 9.16 3.01
N TYR A 152 15.98 10.35 3.60
CA TYR A 152 16.99 11.35 3.29
C TYR A 152 17.89 11.58 4.49
N ALA A 153 19.14 11.99 4.23
CA ALA A 153 19.94 12.66 5.25
C ALA A 153 19.30 14.03 5.56
N GLN A 154 19.22 14.39 6.83
CA GLN A 154 18.78 15.71 7.24
C GLN A 154 20.01 16.64 7.34
N PRO A 155 20.06 17.76 6.59
CA PRO A 155 21.07 18.78 6.80
C PRO A 155 21.08 19.31 8.25
N ASP A 156 22.26 19.67 8.78
CA ASP A 156 22.39 20.13 10.18
C ASP A 156 21.57 21.41 10.48
N ASP A 157 21.41 22.27 9.48
CA ASP A 157 20.64 23.52 9.51
C ASP A 157 19.28 23.40 8.78
N PHE A 158 18.79 22.17 8.59
CA PHE A 158 17.54 21.91 7.91
C PHE A 158 16.37 22.69 8.55
N SER A 159 15.61 23.33 7.69
CA SER A 159 14.33 23.94 8.02
C SER A 159 13.35 23.65 6.90
N VAL A 160 12.08 23.47 7.27
CA VAL A 160 11.00 23.33 6.29
C VAL A 160 10.80 24.68 5.60
N PRO A 161 10.90 24.77 4.25
CA PRO A 161 10.64 26.02 3.57
C PRO A 161 9.20 26.47 3.81
N ALA A 162 9.00 27.78 3.99
CA ALA A 162 7.71 28.33 4.40
C ALA A 162 6.55 28.00 3.43
N SER A 163 6.86 27.78 2.14
CA SER A 163 5.89 27.33 1.12
C SER A 163 5.30 25.96 1.41
N TYR A 164 5.99 25.10 2.18
CA TYR A 164 5.53 23.76 2.52
C TYR A 164 4.90 23.66 3.91
N ALA A 165 4.99 24.71 4.73
CA ALA A 165 4.53 24.68 6.12
C ALA A 165 3.07 24.22 6.26
N SER A 166 2.20 24.57 5.29
CA SER A 166 0.79 24.18 5.30
C SER A 166 0.57 22.68 5.18
N PHE A 167 1.48 21.90 4.56
CA PHE A 167 1.35 20.44 4.41
C PHE A 167 1.51 19.68 5.73
N PHE A 168 2.12 20.32 6.73
CA PHE A 168 2.45 19.72 8.02
C PHE A 168 1.55 20.22 9.17
N VAL A 169 0.53 21.04 8.84
CA VAL A 169 -0.47 21.48 9.81
C VAL A 169 -1.52 20.38 10.00
N ASP A 170 -1.94 20.15 11.23
CA ASP A 170 -3.06 19.25 11.50
C ASP A 170 -4.39 19.93 11.14
N VAL A 171 -5.10 19.37 10.16
CA VAL A 171 -6.43 19.85 9.74
C VAL A 171 -7.41 18.66 9.68
N PRO A 172 -8.71 18.87 9.95
CA PRO A 172 -9.64 17.75 10.17
C PRO A 172 -9.77 16.74 9.02
N ASP A 173 -9.60 17.18 7.77
CA ASP A 173 -9.79 16.34 6.57
C ASP A 173 -8.47 15.95 5.88
N LEU A 174 -7.33 16.43 6.39
CA LEU A 174 -5.99 16.25 5.83
C LEU A 174 -5.87 16.64 4.34
N SER A 175 -6.78 17.47 3.82
CA SER A 175 -6.79 17.94 2.43
C SER A 175 -5.56 18.79 2.09
N ASN A 176 -4.92 19.37 3.11
CA ASN A 176 -3.68 20.12 2.98
C ASN A 176 -2.47 19.25 2.60
N ARG A 177 -2.59 17.92 2.62
CA ARG A 177 -1.51 16.99 2.27
C ARG A 177 -1.41 16.69 0.76
N LEU A 178 -2.27 17.29 -0.06
CA LEU A 178 -2.26 17.17 -1.52
C LEU A 178 -2.42 18.54 -2.21
N PRO A 179 -1.85 18.72 -3.42
CA PRO A 179 -0.84 17.86 -4.03
C PRO A 179 0.53 18.12 -3.40
N PHE A 180 1.15 17.11 -2.80
CA PHE A 180 2.55 17.20 -2.40
C PHE A 180 3.44 17.01 -3.64
N ASN A 181 4.68 17.47 -3.60
CA ASN A 181 5.65 17.20 -4.66
C ASN A 181 6.99 16.91 -3.98
N ILE A 182 7.30 15.63 -3.80
CA ILE A 182 8.50 15.23 -3.05
C ILE A 182 9.79 15.66 -3.75
N LYS A 183 9.79 15.66 -5.09
CA LYS A 183 10.95 16.07 -5.88
C LYS A 183 11.22 17.57 -5.69
N GLN A 184 10.20 18.41 -5.80
CA GLN A 184 10.34 19.85 -5.59
C GLN A 184 10.66 20.17 -4.13
N PHE A 185 10.07 19.46 -3.17
CA PHE A 185 10.39 19.63 -1.75
C PHE A 185 11.88 19.35 -1.47
N ALA A 186 12.41 18.25 -2.03
CA ALA A 186 13.82 17.89 -1.87
C ALA A 186 14.76 18.91 -2.49
N GLU A 187 14.40 19.46 -3.67
CA GLU A 187 15.14 20.55 -4.33
C GLU A 187 15.10 21.85 -3.53
N ASP A 188 13.91 22.29 -3.10
CA ASP A 188 13.72 23.56 -2.38
C ASP A 188 14.28 23.55 -0.95
N SER A 189 14.50 22.36 -0.39
CA SER A 189 15.05 22.18 0.96
C SER A 189 16.50 21.69 0.96
N ASP A 190 17.16 21.68 -0.21
CA ASP A 190 18.55 21.26 -0.39
C ASP A 190 18.87 19.87 0.20
N LEU A 191 17.94 18.90 0.09
CA LEU A 191 18.11 17.57 0.68
C LEU A 191 19.10 16.68 -0.08
N GLY A 192 19.41 17.02 -1.33
CA GLY A 192 20.19 16.17 -2.22
C GLY A 192 19.44 14.90 -2.63
N GLU A 193 20.19 13.82 -2.85
CA GLU A 193 19.61 12.52 -3.26
C GLU A 193 19.11 11.72 -2.03
N PRO A 194 18.02 10.96 -2.17
CA PRO A 194 17.58 10.04 -1.12
C PRO A 194 18.63 8.94 -0.89
N LEU A 195 18.77 8.53 0.36
CA LEU A 195 19.68 7.46 0.77
C LEU A 195 19.11 6.07 0.45
N ALA A 196 17.79 5.90 0.62
CA ALA A 196 17.11 4.64 0.43
C ALA A 196 15.61 4.86 0.16
N ALA A 197 15.00 3.89 -0.53
CA ALA A 197 13.55 3.82 -0.69
C ALA A 197 13.05 2.39 -0.50
N ASN A 198 11.75 2.23 -0.31
CA ASN A 198 11.07 0.96 -0.49
C ASN A 198 9.60 1.27 -0.76
N TRP A 199 8.89 0.42 -1.47
CA TRP A 199 7.49 0.69 -1.79
C TRP A 199 6.62 -0.55 -1.72
N PHE A 200 5.34 -0.34 -1.48
CA PHE A 200 4.33 -1.38 -1.39
C PHE A 200 3.02 -0.91 -2.00
N ARG A 201 2.07 -1.83 -2.12
CA ARG A 201 0.72 -1.55 -2.57
C ARG A 201 -0.28 -1.86 -1.49
N VAL A 202 -1.38 -1.11 -1.47
CA VAL A 202 -2.55 -1.40 -0.65
C VAL A 202 -3.78 -1.32 -1.53
N LEU A 203 -4.66 -2.29 -1.38
CA LEU A 203 -5.97 -2.32 -2.02
C LEU A 203 -7.03 -2.17 -0.93
N ASN A 204 -7.99 -1.28 -1.18
CA ASN A 204 -9.24 -1.21 -0.41
C ASN A 204 -10.36 -1.73 -1.30
N GLY A 205 -10.49 -3.06 -1.36
CA GLY A 205 -11.49 -3.75 -2.16
C GLY A 205 -12.30 -4.71 -1.29
N SER A 206 -13.27 -5.38 -1.90
CA SER A 206 -14.01 -6.46 -1.23
C SER A 206 -13.06 -7.55 -0.70
N ALA A 207 -13.55 -8.37 0.23
CA ALA A 207 -12.77 -9.49 0.77
C ALA A 207 -12.30 -10.46 -0.34
N GLU A 208 -13.12 -10.64 -1.37
CA GLU A 208 -12.82 -11.48 -2.54
C GLU A 208 -11.72 -10.85 -3.40
N GLU A 209 -11.83 -9.56 -3.72
CA GLU A 209 -10.81 -8.82 -4.49
C GLU A 209 -9.48 -8.77 -3.75
N THR A 210 -9.52 -8.50 -2.45
CA THR A 210 -8.32 -8.45 -1.60
C THR A 210 -7.64 -9.81 -1.55
N SER A 211 -8.41 -10.89 -1.35
CA SER A 211 -7.86 -12.25 -1.33
C SER A 211 -7.28 -12.67 -2.68
N ALA A 212 -7.95 -12.32 -3.78
CA ALA A 212 -7.46 -12.58 -5.12
C ALA A 212 -6.17 -11.79 -5.41
N ALA A 213 -6.10 -10.52 -5.01
CA ALA A 213 -4.94 -9.68 -5.23
C ALA A 213 -3.72 -10.13 -4.41
N LEU A 214 -3.93 -10.57 -3.15
CA LEU A 214 -2.86 -11.08 -2.29
C LEU A 214 -2.30 -12.44 -2.74
N THR A 215 -3.12 -13.25 -3.42
CA THR A 215 -2.72 -14.57 -3.96
C THR A 215 -2.18 -14.48 -5.39
N SER A 216 -2.41 -13.36 -6.07
CA SER A 216 -1.87 -13.08 -7.41
C SER A 216 -0.38 -12.74 -7.31
N THR A 217 0.44 -13.79 -7.22
CA THR A 217 1.89 -13.70 -7.45
C THR A 217 2.10 -13.37 -8.94
N VAL A 218 2.50 -12.15 -9.24
CA VAL A 218 2.71 -11.68 -10.61
C VAL A 218 3.94 -12.38 -11.21
N GLY A 219 3.71 -13.45 -11.99
CA GLY A 219 4.59 -13.78 -13.12
C GLY A 219 4.32 -12.82 -14.27
N PRO A 220 5.28 -12.57 -15.19
CA PRO A 220 5.09 -11.57 -16.25
C PRO A 220 3.94 -11.98 -17.16
N SER A 221 2.82 -11.26 -17.07
CA SER A 221 1.68 -11.40 -17.97
C SER A 221 1.99 -10.67 -19.28
N SER A 222 2.46 -11.43 -20.27
CA SER A 222 2.46 -10.96 -21.65
C SER A 222 1.01 -10.88 -22.13
N THR A 223 0.51 -9.66 -22.31
CA THR A 223 -0.78 -9.41 -22.96
C THR A 223 -0.66 -9.68 -24.45
N ALA A 224 -0.91 -10.92 -24.88
CA ALA A 224 -1.16 -11.21 -26.29
C ALA A 224 -2.66 -11.02 -26.58
N SER A 225 -3.00 -9.84 -27.09
CA SER A 225 -4.27 -9.62 -27.79
C SER A 225 -4.24 -10.41 -29.09
N GLY A 226 -5.15 -11.39 -29.23
CA GLY A 226 -5.23 -12.27 -30.39
C GLY A 226 -6.65 -12.76 -30.61
N SER A 227 -7.31 -12.10 -31.56
CA SER A 227 -8.67 -12.32 -32.04
C SER A 227 -9.06 -13.78 -32.27
N ALA A 228 -10.33 -14.08 -31.97
CA ALA A 228 -11.01 -15.34 -32.25
C ALA A 228 -10.84 -15.78 -33.72
N ASN A 229 -10.57 -17.07 -33.94
CA ASN A 229 -10.90 -17.73 -35.19
C ASN A 229 -11.31 -19.19 -34.94
N THR A 230 -12.58 -19.46 -35.24
CA THR A 230 -13.20 -20.78 -35.30
C THR A 230 -12.52 -21.62 -36.38
N ALA A 231 -12.03 -22.82 -36.02
CA ALA A 231 -11.60 -23.82 -36.99
C ALA A 231 -12.23 -25.18 -36.68
N THR A 232 -13.26 -25.47 -37.45
CA THR A 232 -13.83 -26.78 -37.75
C THR A 232 -12.74 -27.80 -38.10
N ALA A 233 -12.68 -28.91 -37.37
CA ALA A 233 -11.89 -30.08 -37.74
C ALA A 233 -12.80 -31.14 -38.39
N THR A 234 -12.76 -31.21 -39.72
CA THR A 234 -13.23 -32.35 -40.51
C THR A 234 -12.05 -33.29 -40.74
N THR A 235 -12.12 -34.52 -40.25
CA THR A 235 -11.33 -35.64 -40.77
C THR A 235 -12.20 -36.88 -40.87
N THR A 236 -12.49 -37.24 -42.11
CA THR A 236 -13.09 -38.50 -42.56
C THR A 236 -12.10 -39.66 -42.41
N SER A 237 -12.56 -40.81 -41.91
CA SER A 237 -12.21 -42.15 -42.41
C SER A 237 -13.20 -43.21 -41.86
N ALA A 238 -13.71 -44.04 -42.77
CA ALA A 238 -14.61 -45.18 -42.60
C ALA A 238 -13.98 -46.29 -41.71
N SER A 239 -14.69 -47.27 -41.12
CA SER A 239 -15.78 -48.09 -41.65
C SER A 239 -16.50 -48.96 -40.59
N SER A 240 -17.73 -49.35 -40.94
CA SER A 240 -18.50 -50.57 -40.58
C SER A 240 -19.06 -50.74 -39.16
N GLY A 241 -20.39 -50.86 -39.08
CA GLY A 241 -21.10 -51.40 -37.91
C GLY A 241 -22.59 -51.06 -37.90
N SER A 242 -23.39 -51.86 -38.61
CA SER A 242 -24.85 -51.78 -38.71
C SER A 242 -25.54 -52.05 -37.36
N GLN A 243 -26.54 -51.24 -36.99
CA GLN A 243 -27.86 -51.75 -36.57
C GLN A 243 -28.95 -50.68 -36.40
N THR A 244 -30.13 -51.12 -36.83
CA THR A 244 -31.44 -50.50 -36.98
C THR A 244 -32.14 -50.23 -35.65
N GLY A 245 -32.99 -49.19 -35.58
CA GLY A 245 -33.92 -49.01 -34.46
C GLY A 245 -34.78 -47.75 -34.56
N THR A 246 -36.00 -47.92 -35.06
CA THR A 246 -37.05 -46.93 -35.33
C THR A 246 -37.87 -46.57 -34.07
N ALA A 247 -38.52 -45.39 -34.11
CA ALA A 247 -39.78 -45.05 -33.42
C ALA A 247 -39.73 -44.82 -31.89
N THR A 248 -40.52 -43.98 -31.22
CA THR A 248 -41.62 -43.05 -31.55
C THR A 248 -41.96 -42.23 -30.28
N SER A 249 -42.55 -41.06 -30.52
CA SER A 249 -43.19 -40.05 -29.65
C SER A 249 -43.76 -40.42 -28.26
N SER A 250 -43.74 -39.44 -27.34
CA SER A 250 -44.92 -38.80 -26.71
C SER A 250 -44.40 -37.75 -25.70
N SER A 251 -44.64 -36.45 -25.84
CA SER A 251 -45.84 -35.66 -25.49
C SER A 251 -46.34 -35.85 -24.05
N SER A 252 -46.15 -34.84 -23.20
CA SER A 252 -47.26 -34.16 -22.51
C SER A 252 -46.78 -32.97 -21.67
N SER A 253 -47.41 -31.84 -21.94
CA SER A 253 -47.54 -30.64 -21.13
C SER A 253 -48.40 -30.88 -19.90
N ALA A 254 -48.14 -30.17 -18.78
CA ALA A 254 -49.18 -29.48 -18.02
C ALA A 254 -48.60 -28.54 -16.95
N THR A 255 -48.99 -27.28 -17.07
CA THR A 255 -49.06 -26.22 -16.05
C THR A 255 -50.02 -26.58 -14.90
N ALA A 256 -49.72 -26.13 -13.67
CA ALA A 256 -50.74 -25.74 -12.68
C ALA A 256 -50.17 -24.80 -11.61
N THR A 257 -50.84 -23.65 -11.47
CA THR A 257 -50.82 -22.66 -10.39
C THR A 257 -51.38 -23.20 -9.07
N GLY A 258 -50.94 -22.66 -7.93
CA GLY A 258 -51.61 -22.84 -6.64
C GLY A 258 -50.99 -22.04 -5.49
N SER A 259 -51.74 -21.05 -4.99
CA SER A 259 -51.49 -20.21 -3.80
C SER A 259 -51.98 -20.92 -2.53
N GLY A 260 -51.37 -20.63 -1.36
CA GLY A 260 -51.98 -20.94 -0.06
C GLY A 260 -51.01 -20.96 1.14
N ASN A 261 -51.23 -20.04 2.08
CA ASN A 261 -50.60 -19.93 3.40
C ASN A 261 -50.82 -21.14 4.33
N GLY A 262 -49.90 -21.34 5.28
CA GLY A 262 -50.29 -21.50 6.69
C GLY A 262 -49.73 -22.69 7.48
N ALA A 263 -48.87 -22.33 8.46
CA ALA A 263 -48.84 -22.80 9.85
C ALA A 263 -48.01 -24.03 10.28
N GLY A 264 -47.25 -23.79 11.37
CA GLY A 264 -46.71 -24.76 12.32
C GLY A 264 -45.26 -25.18 12.02
N LEU A 265 -44.31 -25.21 12.94
CA LEU A 265 -44.43 -25.40 14.39
C LEU A 265 -43.03 -25.30 15.06
N LEU A 266 -42.95 -24.49 16.13
CA LEU A 266 -42.10 -24.58 17.35
C LEU A 266 -40.56 -24.49 17.23
N ASP A 267 -39.92 -23.47 17.83
CA ASP A 267 -39.50 -23.35 19.25
C ASP A 267 -38.06 -23.93 19.40
N ALA A 268 -37.06 -23.33 20.04
CA ALA A 268 -37.05 -22.42 21.17
C ALA A 268 -35.66 -21.72 21.26
N ARG A 269 -35.66 -20.41 21.60
CA ARG A 269 -34.99 -19.75 22.76
C ARG A 269 -33.45 -19.88 22.88
N ASP A 270 -32.66 -18.90 23.30
CA ASP A 270 -32.82 -17.69 24.14
C ASP A 270 -31.67 -16.73 23.75
N SER A 271 -31.92 -15.44 23.49
CA SER A 271 -31.94 -14.33 24.46
C SER A 271 -30.55 -13.80 24.87
N LEU A 272 -30.19 -12.61 24.37
CA LEU A 272 -30.13 -11.37 25.17
C LEU A 272 -29.55 -10.22 24.31
N ARG A 273 -30.43 -9.28 23.95
CA ARG A 273 -30.11 -7.90 23.59
C ARG A 273 -30.44 -7.07 24.83
N GLU A 274 -29.46 -6.33 25.35
CA GLU A 274 -29.63 -4.98 25.90
C GLU A 274 -28.30 -4.55 26.52
N LEU A 275 -27.77 -3.43 26.06
CA LEU A 275 -27.00 -2.49 26.89
C LEU A 275 -27.08 -1.13 26.21
N GLY A 276 -28.02 -0.32 26.70
CA GLY A 276 -28.17 1.09 26.35
C GLY A 276 -28.55 1.87 27.60
N VAL A 277 -27.54 2.32 28.34
CA VAL A 277 -27.54 3.43 29.32
C VAL A 277 -26.07 3.89 29.32
N GLY A 278 -25.68 5.08 28.88
CA GLY A 278 -26.12 6.38 29.35
C GLY A 278 -25.16 6.86 30.45
N LEU A 279 -24.06 7.53 30.09
CA LEU A 279 -23.40 8.47 31.00
C LEU A 279 -22.69 9.57 30.21
N ALA A 280 -23.40 10.68 30.01
CA ALA A 280 -22.81 11.98 29.81
C ALA A 280 -22.40 12.53 31.18
N VAL A 281 -21.13 12.90 31.35
CA VAL A 281 -20.71 13.89 32.36
C VAL A 281 -19.76 14.84 31.67
N GLY A 282 -20.31 15.97 31.23
CA GLY A 282 -19.56 17.21 31.15
C GLY A 282 -19.48 17.81 32.55
N LEU A 283 -18.29 18.20 32.97
CA LEU A 283 -18.12 19.21 34.00
C LEU A 283 -17.25 20.32 33.45
N ALA A 284 -17.90 21.47 33.32
CA ALA A 284 -17.30 22.77 33.12
C ALA A 284 -16.37 23.11 34.29
N GLY A 285 -15.25 23.77 33.95
CA GLY A 285 -14.41 24.51 34.87
C GLY A 285 -13.95 25.79 34.19
N MET A 286 -14.75 26.84 34.27
CA MET A 286 -14.34 28.24 34.06
C MET A 286 -13.89 28.84 35.41
N GLY A 287 -12.91 29.74 35.37
CA GLY A 287 -12.46 30.60 36.47
C GLY A 287 -11.13 30.12 37.08
N LEU A 288 -10.10 30.94 37.31
CA LEU A 288 -10.12 32.29 37.82
C LEU A 288 -8.75 32.98 37.61
N TRP A 289 -8.82 34.28 37.36
CA TRP A 289 -7.82 35.33 37.53
C TRP A 289 -6.80 35.10 38.67
N LEU A 290 -5.51 35.25 38.37
CA LEU A 290 -4.52 36.11 39.05
C LEU A 290 -3.25 36.20 38.20
#